data_AF-A0A930VEP8-F1
#
_entry.id   AF-A0A930VEP8-F1
#
_cell.length_a   1.000
_cell.length_b   1.000
_cell.length_c   1.000
_cell.angle_alpha   90.00
_cell.angle_beta   90.00
_cell.angle_gamma   90.00
#
_symmetry.space_group_name_H-M   'P 1'
#
loop_
_entity.id
_entity.type
_entity.pdbx_description
1 polymer ?
#
loop_
_entity_poly.entity_id
_entity_poly.type
_entity_poly.pdbx_seq_one_letter_code
_entity_poly.pdbx_strand_id
1 'polypeptide(L)' 'MTEPFETPRSSAPQGPRAVPFHCPYCGEENLFPRPDDVGGGWECRACLRAFAVTFLGQVRRPETAS' A
#
# COMPACT_ATOMS: atom_id res chain seq x y z
N MET A 1 31.12 -32.91 -1.45
CA MET A 1 29.67 -32.76 -1.71
C MET A 1 29.27 -31.42 -1.12
N THR A 2 29.25 -30.37 -1.94
CA THR A 2 28.94 -29.00 -1.50
C THR A 2 27.45 -28.77 -1.76
N GLU A 3 26.66 -28.66 -0.70
CA GLU A 3 25.25 -28.29 -0.78
C GLU A 3 25.21 -26.77 -1.07
N PRO A 4 24.46 -26.28 -2.08
CA PRO A 4 24.23 -24.86 -2.22
C PRO A 4 23.39 -24.37 -1.05
N PHE A 5 23.87 -23.35 -0.35
CA PHE A 5 23.12 -22.70 0.72
C PHE A 5 21.93 -21.96 0.08
N GLU A 6 20.80 -22.64 -0.04
CA GLU A 6 19.55 -22.05 -0.52
C GLU A 6 19.15 -20.93 0.45
N THR A 7 19.33 -19.69 0.01
CA THR A 7 18.92 -18.51 0.77
C THR A 7 17.41 -18.59 0.98
N PRO A 8 16.88 -18.59 2.22
CA PRO A 8 15.45 -18.49 2.42
C PRO A 8 15.01 -17.13 1.87
N ARG A 9 14.34 -17.15 0.72
CA ARG A 9 13.73 -15.97 0.12
C ARG A 9 12.74 -15.44 1.16
N SER A 10 13.15 -14.39 1.87
CA SER A 10 12.37 -13.79 2.95
C SER A 10 11.07 -13.23 2.37
N SER A 11 10.02 -14.05 2.35
CA SER A 11 8.63 -13.63 2.11
C SER A 11 8.06 -13.00 3.38
N ALA A 12 8.80 -12.07 3.98
CA ALA A 12 8.18 -11.16 4.91
C ALA A 12 7.07 -10.45 4.12
N PRO A 13 5.78 -10.54 4.55
CA PRO A 13 4.73 -9.80 3.89
C PRO A 13 5.16 -8.33 3.92
N GLN A 14 5.38 -7.77 2.73
CA GLN A 14 5.69 -6.36 2.63
C GLN A 14 4.42 -5.63 3.02
N GLY A 15 4.31 -5.29 4.30
CA GLY A 15 3.33 -4.33 4.77
C GLY A 15 3.39 -3.10 3.86
N PRO A 16 2.26 -2.41 3.67
CA PRO A 16 2.20 -1.27 2.76
C PRO A 16 3.27 -0.25 3.15
N ARG A 17 4.23 0.01 2.24
CA ARG A 17 5.26 1.05 2.45
C ARG A 17 4.70 2.47 2.30
N ALA A 18 3.40 2.60 2.01
CA ALA A 18 2.69 3.85 1.85
C ALA A 18 1.62 3.99 2.94
N VAL A 19 1.79 5.02 3.77
CA VAL A 19 0.81 5.44 4.77
C VAL A 19 0.09 6.67 4.22
N PRO A 20 -1.23 6.61 3.94
CA PRO A 20 -2.00 7.79 3.62
C PRO A 20 -2.08 8.70 4.85
N PHE A 21 -1.86 10.00 4.68
CA PHE A 21 -1.99 10.97 5.77
C PHE A 21 -3.44 11.41 5.97
N HIS A 22 -4.23 11.56 4.89
CA HIS A 22 -5.61 12.02 4.95
C HIS A 22 -6.58 11.03 4.27
N CYS A 23 -7.78 10.90 4.84
CA CYS A 23 -8.84 10.09 4.26
C CYS A 23 -9.27 10.70 2.91
N PRO A 24 -9.29 9.94 1.80
CA PRO A 24 -9.69 10.45 0.49
C PRO A 24 -11.18 10.84 0.42
N TYR A 25 -11.97 10.46 1.43
CA TYR A 25 -13.41 10.72 1.47
C TYR A 25 -13.80 11.92 2.35
N CYS A 26 -13.14 12.12 3.50
CA CYS A 26 -13.50 13.20 4.44
C CYS A 26 -12.35 14.14 4.83
N GLY A 27 -11.12 13.87 4.41
CA GLY A 27 -9.94 14.70 4.71
C GLY A 27 -9.32 14.46 6.10
N GLU A 28 -9.97 13.69 6.97
CA GLU A 28 -9.49 13.43 8.33
C GLU A 28 -8.26 12.50 8.37
N GLU A 29 -7.42 12.67 9.39
CA GLU A 29 -6.20 11.86 9.62
C GLU A 29 -6.43 10.60 10.49
N ASN A 30 -7.68 10.34 10.91
CA ASN A 30 -8.04 9.23 11.80
C ASN A 30 -8.05 7.86 11.04
N LEU A 31 -6.88 7.46 10.52
CA LEU A 31 -6.66 6.33 9.62
C LEU A 31 -5.95 5.16 10.33
N PHE A 32 -6.44 3.94 10.12
CA PHE A 32 -5.87 2.72 10.69
C PHE A 32 -5.64 1.66 9.61
N PRO A 33 -4.52 0.91 9.68
CA PRO A 33 -4.26 -0.17 8.74
C PRO A 33 -5.20 -1.35 8.99
N ARG A 34 -5.68 -1.95 7.90
CA ARG A 34 -6.43 -3.22 7.91
C ARG A 34 -5.52 -4.35 7.37
N PRO A 35 -4.91 -5.15 8.25
CA PRO A 35 -3.90 -6.15 7.88
C PRO A 35 -4.49 -7.39 7.20
N ASP A 36 -5.80 -7.61 7.32
CA ASP A 36 -6.53 -8.72 6.71
C ASP A 36 -6.83 -8.52 5.22
N ASP A 37 -6.80 -7.29 4.72
CA ASP A 37 -6.98 -7.03 3.29
C ASP A 37 -5.67 -7.26 2.53
N VAL A 38 -5.70 -8.23 1.60
CA VAL A 38 -4.63 -8.48 0.64
C VAL A 38 -4.46 -7.25 -0.26
N GLY A 39 -3.59 -6.31 0.11
CA GLY A 39 -3.30 -5.13 -0.72
C GLY A 39 -3.07 -3.79 -0.01
N GLY A 40 -2.83 -3.78 1.31
CA GLY A 40 -2.60 -2.52 2.02
C GLY A 40 -3.90 -1.76 2.29
N GLY A 41 -4.83 -2.45 2.95
CA GLY A 41 -6.11 -1.89 3.38
C GLY A 41 -5.98 -0.86 4.49
N TRP A 42 -6.91 0.08 4.52
CA TRP A 42 -7.02 1.18 5.47
C TRP A 42 -8.50 1.43 5.80
N GLU A 43 -8.76 1.79 7.04
CA GLU A 43 -10.06 2.32 7.48
C GLU A 43 -9.91 3.75 8.01
N CYS A 44 -10.91 4.59 7.76
CA CYS A 44 -11.06 5.87 8.44
C CYS A 44 -12.09 5.74 9.55
N ARG A 45 -11.69 5.99 10.81
CA ARG A 45 -12.60 5.92 11.96
C ARG A 45 -13.47 7.16 12.15
N ALA A 46 -13.18 8.25 11.44
CA ALA A 46 -14.03 9.44 11.45
C ALA A 46 -15.28 9.28 10.57
N CYS A 47 -15.13 8.68 9.38
CA CYS A 47 -16.23 8.52 8.42
C CYS A 47 -16.62 7.06 8.11
N LEU A 48 -16.01 6.10 8.82
CA LEU A 48 -16.27 4.66 8.78
C LEU A 48 -16.13 4.01 7.38
N ARG A 49 -15.26 4.55 6.54
CA ARG A 49 -14.98 4.00 5.19
C ARG A 49 -13.68 3.22 5.17
N ALA A 50 -13.68 2.10 4.47
CA ALA A 50 -12.50 1.31 4.16
C ALA A 50 -12.06 1.53 2.70
N PHE A 51 -10.76 1.50 2.46
CA PHE A 51 -10.13 1.63 1.14
C PHE A 51 -8.76 0.93 1.12
N ALA A 52 -8.16 0.74 -0.05
CA ALA A 52 -6.82 0.16 -0.19
C ALA A 52 -5.90 1.09 -0.98
N VAL A 53 -4.60 1.07 -0.66
CA VAL A 53 -3.58 1.87 -1.34
C VAL A 53 -2.59 0.95 -2.04
N THR A 54 -2.58 1.00 -3.37
CA THR A 54 -1.71 0.17 -4.22
C THR A 54 -0.75 1.04 -5.03
N PHE A 55 0.54 0.71 -4.97
CA PHE A 55 1.52 1.32 -5.87
C PHE A 55 1.39 0.73 -7.28
N LEU A 56 1.06 1.57 -8.26
CA LEU A 56 0.84 1.15 -9.66
C LEU A 56 2.07 1.29 -10.56
N GLY A 57 3.14 1.94 -10.08
CA GLY A 57 4.32 2.28 -10.88
C GLY A 57 4.44 3.78 -11.17
N GLN A 58 5.41 4.16 -12.00
CA GLN A 58 5.62 5.54 -12.43
C GLN A 58 4.88 5.80 -13.74
N VAL A 59 4.00 6.80 -13.75
CA VAL A 59 3.32 7.24 -14.98
C VAL A 59 4.27 8.01 -15.91
N ARG A 60 4.01 7.97 -17.22
CA ARG A 60 4.67 8.87 -18.17
C ARG A 60 4.00 10.24 -18.12
N ARG A 61 4.78 11.32 -18.31
CA ARG A 61 4.22 12.66 -18.53
C ARG A 61 3.45 12.63 -19.86
N PRO A 62 2.20 13.07 -19.93
CA PRO A 62 1.54 13.27 -21.22
C PRO A 62 2.34 14.32 -21.98
N GLU A 63 2.73 14.02 -23.22
CA GLU A 63 3.19 15.04 -24.13
C GLU A 63 2.04 16.04 -24.28
N THR A 64 2.28 17.30 -23.96
CA THR A 64 1.31 18.37 -24.25
C THR A 64 1.15 18.41 -25.75
N ALA A 65 0.06 17.82 -26.26
CA ALA A 65 -0.37 18.04 -27.63
C ALA A 65 -0.66 19.53 -27.79
N SER A 66 0.16 20.17 -28.63
CA SER A 66 0.05 21.60 -28.96
C SER A 66 -0.74 21.80 -30.24
#